data_AF-A0A816AYG1-F1
#
_entry.id   AF-A0A816AYG1-F1
#
_cell.length_a   1.000
_cell.length_b   1.000
_cell.length_c   1.000
_cell.angle_alpha   90.00
_cell.angle_beta   90.00
_cell.angle_gamma   90.00
#
_symmetry.space_group_name_H-M   'P 1'
#
loop_
_entity.id
_entity.type
_entity.pdbx_description
1 polymer ?
#
loop_
_entity_poly.entity_id
_entity_poly.type
_entity_poly.pdbx_seq_one_letter_code
_entity_poly.pdbx_strand_id
1 'polypeptide(L)'
;MVCRIDVFETTRECSQLVLSLHLPLTRNNTNCVIDPLSVCQDCNELATSNVLMFGDSGFLGNRYNQQIHHYAQFQFSVASKKAALVNVELGVGTAVPTVRLESEETFMDKRLQAHLIRINPLAENSVIPAHCKRGNKGEAVELSLDALTVLTLIDEAVEKRSKK
;
A
#
# COMPACT_ATOMS: atom_id res chain seq x y z
N MET A 1 -6.08 -3.89 14.45
CA MET A 1 -6.28 -3.19 13.16
C MET A 1 -7.22 -4.04 12.33
N VAL A 2 -8.46 -3.59 12.08
CA VAL A 2 -9.42 -4.35 11.25
C VAL A 2 -9.17 -3.92 9.81
N CYS A 3 -8.79 -4.86 8.94
CA CYS A 3 -8.75 -4.60 7.50
C CYS A 3 -10.19 -4.36 7.04
N ARG A 4 -10.50 -3.12 6.64
CA ARG A 4 -11.84 -2.70 6.22
C ARG A 4 -11.87 -2.55 4.71
N ILE A 5 -12.67 -3.39 4.06
CA ILE A 5 -13.06 -3.20 2.67
C ILE A 5 -14.44 -2.56 2.73
N ASP A 6 -14.46 -1.23 2.71
CA ASP A 6 -15.71 -0.46 2.83
C ASP A 6 -16.18 0.08 1.48
N VAL A 7 -15.48 -0.28 0.39
CA VAL A 7 -15.65 0.29 -0.94
C VAL A 7 -16.00 -0.83 -1.91
N PHE A 8 -17.17 -0.73 -2.50
CA PHE A 8 -17.74 -1.72 -3.40
C PHE A 8 -18.06 -1.10 -4.76
N GLU A 9 -18.05 -1.91 -5.81
CA GLU A 9 -18.41 -1.54 -7.17
C GLU A 9 -19.51 -2.45 -7.72
N THR A 10 -20.29 -1.91 -8.63
CA THR A 10 -21.38 -2.62 -9.30
C THR A 10 -20.91 -3.16 -10.64
N THR A 11 -21.66 -4.12 -11.19
CA THR A 11 -21.46 -4.55 -12.58
C THR A 11 -21.68 -3.38 -13.56
N ARG A 12 -21.07 -3.49 -14.75
CA ARG A 12 -21.03 -2.41 -15.75
C ARG A 12 -22.40 -1.98 -16.27
N GLU A 13 -23.42 -2.80 -16.13
CA GLU A 13 -24.75 -2.60 -16.71
C GLU A 13 -25.66 -1.69 -15.88
N CYS A 14 -25.26 -1.36 -14.65
CA CYS A 14 -26.15 -0.76 -13.66
C CYS A 14 -25.89 0.74 -13.44
N SER A 15 -24.73 1.13 -12.91
CA SER A 15 -24.45 2.56 -12.67
C SER A 15 -22.99 2.97 -12.67
N GLN A 16 -22.03 2.03 -12.77
CA GLN A 16 -20.58 2.31 -12.64
C GLN A 16 -20.26 3.18 -11.41
N LEU A 17 -20.95 2.93 -10.30
CA LEU A 17 -20.74 3.67 -9.06
C LEU A 17 -19.91 2.86 -8.09
N VAL A 18 -19.06 3.59 -7.37
CA VAL A 18 -18.34 3.10 -6.21
C VAL A 18 -19.13 3.52 -4.97
N LEU A 19 -19.57 2.55 -4.19
CA LEU A 19 -20.42 2.73 -3.02
C LEU A 19 -19.59 2.47 -1.75
N SER A 20 -19.73 3.35 -0.76
CA SER A 20 -19.22 3.03 0.57
C SER A 20 -20.32 2.37 1.39
N LEU A 21 -20.15 1.09 1.69
CA LEU A 21 -21.12 0.29 2.43
C LEU A 21 -20.55 -0.10 3.79
N HIS A 22 -21.23 0.33 4.85
CA HIS A 22 -20.98 -0.16 6.20
C HIS A 22 -21.84 -1.40 6.45
N LEU A 23 -21.45 -2.53 5.88
CA LEU A 23 -22.13 -3.79 6.12
C LEU A 23 -21.57 -4.43 7.41
N PRO A 24 -22.42 -4.81 8.37
CA PRO A 24 -21.99 -5.67 9.47
C PRO A 24 -21.68 -7.05 8.88
N LEU A 25 -20.42 -7.29 8.53
CA LEU A 25 -19.99 -8.55 7.92
C LEU A 25 -19.99 -9.66 8.97
N THR A 26 -20.96 -10.57 8.89
CA THR A 26 -20.95 -11.80 9.69
C THR A 26 -19.97 -12.79 9.07
N ARG A 27 -18.96 -13.23 9.83
CA ARG A 27 -17.90 -14.12 9.36
C ARG A 27 -18.19 -15.57 9.78
N ASN A 28 -18.02 -16.52 8.87
CA ASN A 28 -18.03 -17.96 9.22
C ASN A 28 -16.65 -18.46 9.69
N ASN A 29 -16.57 -19.75 9.99
CA ASN A 29 -15.33 -20.47 10.30
C ASN A 29 -14.33 -20.56 9.13
N THR A 30 -14.69 -20.13 7.92
CA THR A 30 -13.80 -20.08 6.74
C THR A 30 -13.37 -18.65 6.38
N ASN A 31 -13.61 -17.66 7.25
CA ASN A 31 -13.35 -16.24 7.00
C ASN A 31 -14.13 -15.61 5.83
N CYS A 32 -15.21 -16.26 5.37
CA CYS A 32 -16.10 -15.72 4.34
C CYS A 32 -17.21 -14.86 4.96
N VAL A 33 -17.66 -13.84 4.22
CA VAL A 33 -18.89 -13.10 4.51
C VAL A 33 -20.07 -13.96 4.09
N ILE A 34 -21.05 -14.14 4.98
CA ILE A 34 -22.20 -15.01 4.72
C ILE A 34 -23.46 -14.19 4.41
N ASP A 35 -23.75 -13.15 5.20
CA ASP A 35 -24.94 -12.29 5.06
C ASP A 35 -24.82 -11.06 6.00
N PRO A 36 -25.38 -9.88 5.65
CA PRO A 36 -25.82 -9.48 4.30
C PRO A 36 -24.65 -9.31 3.33
N LEU A 37 -24.80 -9.87 2.14
CA LEU A 37 -23.92 -9.53 1.01
C LEU A 37 -24.21 -8.10 0.54
N SER A 38 -23.18 -7.43 0.04
CA SER A 38 -23.30 -6.10 -0.57
C SER A 38 -24.11 -6.18 -1.85
N VAL A 39 -25.23 -5.48 -1.91
CA VAL A 39 -26.05 -5.33 -3.12
C VAL A 39 -26.08 -3.87 -3.58
N CYS A 40 -26.19 -3.67 -4.89
CA CYS A 40 -26.40 -2.35 -5.47
C CYS A 40 -27.80 -1.84 -5.15
N GLN A 41 -27.93 -0.58 -4.73
CA GLN A 41 -29.23 0.03 -4.45
C GLN A 41 -30.06 0.31 -5.72
N ASP A 42 -29.41 0.42 -6.89
CA ASP A 42 -30.07 0.79 -8.16
C ASP A 42 -30.63 -0.43 -8.90
N CYS A 43 -29.85 -1.51 -9.01
CA CYS A 43 -30.22 -2.74 -9.75
C CYS A 43 -30.40 -3.98 -8.88
N ASN A 44 -30.12 -3.90 -7.57
CA ASN A 44 -30.21 -5.03 -6.64
C ASN A 44 -29.27 -6.21 -6.95
N GLU A 45 -28.32 -6.03 -7.87
CA GLU A 45 -27.26 -6.99 -8.18
C GLU A 45 -26.17 -7.00 -7.10
N LEU A 46 -25.40 -8.09 -7.03
CA LEU A 46 -24.29 -8.22 -6.10
C LEU A 46 -23.22 -7.16 -6.40
N ALA A 47 -22.88 -6.34 -5.41
CA ALA A 47 -21.77 -5.41 -5.46
C ALA A 47 -20.50 -6.10 -4.95
N THR A 48 -19.43 -6.07 -5.74
CA THR A 48 -18.14 -6.66 -5.39
C THR A 48 -17.25 -5.62 -4.72
N SER A 49 -16.22 -6.03 -3.99
CA SER A 49 -15.21 -5.08 -3.51
C SER A 49 -14.53 -4.38 -4.69
N ASN A 50 -14.29 -3.08 -4.61
CA ASN A 50 -13.53 -2.32 -5.62
C ASN A 50 -12.03 -2.62 -5.47
N VAL A 51 -11.63 -3.82 -5.85
CA VAL A 51 -10.26 -4.35 -5.79
C VAL A 51 -9.89 -4.76 -7.21
N LEU A 52 -8.83 -4.17 -7.75
CA LEU A 52 -8.35 -4.51 -9.08
C LEU A 52 -7.83 -5.96 -9.09
N MET A 53 -8.53 -6.83 -9.81
CA MET A 53 -8.14 -8.23 -10.00
C MET A 53 -7.39 -8.45 -11.32
N PHE A 54 -6.68 -9.56 -11.45
CA PHE A 54 -5.97 -9.89 -12.69
C PHE A 54 -6.94 -10.10 -13.86
N GLY A 55 -6.68 -9.42 -14.98
CA GLY A 55 -7.54 -9.50 -16.17
C GLY A 55 -8.88 -8.76 -16.02
N ASP A 56 -9.05 -7.98 -14.96
CA ASP A 56 -10.28 -7.25 -14.70
C ASP A 56 -10.38 -6.00 -15.59
N SER A 57 -11.00 -6.20 -16.75
CA SER A 57 -11.31 -5.09 -17.64
C SER A 57 -12.37 -4.14 -17.06
N GLY A 58 -13.20 -4.62 -16.11
CA GLY A 58 -14.40 -3.95 -15.60
C GLY A 58 -14.20 -3.12 -14.35
N PHE A 59 -13.01 -3.18 -13.75
CA PHE A 59 -12.61 -2.39 -12.60
C PHE A 59 -12.91 -0.89 -12.76
N LEU A 60 -13.65 -0.31 -11.81
CA LEU A 60 -13.94 1.11 -11.77
C LEU A 60 -12.76 1.90 -11.19
N GLY A 61 -11.82 2.24 -12.08
CA GLY A 61 -10.55 2.85 -11.71
C GLY A 61 -10.57 4.32 -11.28
N ASN A 62 -11.72 5.00 -11.24
CA ASN A 62 -11.77 6.45 -10.95
C ASN A 62 -11.10 6.80 -9.61
N ARG A 63 -11.41 6.05 -8.54
CA ARG A 63 -10.79 6.25 -7.22
C ARG A 63 -9.30 5.95 -7.25
N TYR A 64 -8.91 4.85 -7.89
CA TYR A 64 -7.51 4.48 -8.06
C TYR A 64 -6.72 5.58 -8.80
N ASN A 65 -7.24 6.08 -9.91
CA ASN A 65 -6.63 7.12 -10.73
C ASN A 65 -6.42 8.43 -9.95
N GLN A 66 -7.40 8.83 -9.13
CA GLN A 66 -7.26 10.00 -8.24
C GLN A 66 -6.14 9.79 -7.21
N GLN A 67 -6.01 8.60 -6.64
CA GLN A 67 -4.96 8.28 -5.68
C GLN A 67 -3.57 8.27 -6.32
N ILE A 68 -3.44 7.68 -7.51
CA ILE A 68 -2.20 7.71 -8.29
C ILE A 68 -1.82 9.14 -8.66
N HIS A 69 -2.78 9.98 -9.03
CA HIS A 69 -2.53 11.38 -9.32
C HIS A 69 -2.00 12.14 -8.08
N HIS A 70 -2.63 11.98 -6.91
CA HIS A 70 -2.14 12.59 -5.67
C HIS A 70 -0.74 12.08 -5.27
N TYR A 71 -0.47 10.79 -5.47
CA TYR A 71 0.85 10.21 -5.23
C TYR A 71 1.92 10.82 -6.15
N ALA A 72 1.63 10.97 -7.44
CA ALA A 72 2.53 11.61 -8.40
C ALA A 72 2.80 13.09 -8.04
N GLN A 73 1.77 13.82 -7.61
CA GLN A 73 1.92 15.20 -7.12
C GLN A 73 2.80 15.26 -5.87
N PHE A 74 2.63 14.33 -4.93
CA PHE A 74 3.48 14.22 -3.75
C PHE A 74 4.95 13.99 -4.14
N GLN A 75 5.23 13.01 -5.01
CA GLN A 75 6.59 12.73 -5.50
C GLN A 75 7.22 13.97 -6.15
N PHE A 76 6.48 14.66 -7.02
CA PHE A 76 6.94 15.90 -7.65
C PHE A 76 7.27 16.98 -6.61
N SER A 77 6.45 17.10 -5.56
CA SER A 77 6.67 18.09 -4.50
C SER A 77 7.93 17.80 -3.68
N VAL A 78 8.22 16.52 -3.39
CA VAL A 78 9.42 16.08 -2.68
C VAL A 78 10.66 16.41 -3.51
N ALA A 79 10.65 16.05 -4.80
CA ALA A 79 11.75 16.34 -5.72
C ALA A 79 12.01 17.86 -5.86
N SER A 80 10.95 18.64 -6.07
CA SER A 80 11.04 20.09 -6.25
C SER A 80 11.60 20.80 -5.02
N LYS A 81 11.23 20.35 -3.82
CA LYS A 81 11.73 20.89 -2.54
C LYS A 81 13.10 20.34 -2.15
N LYS A 82 13.64 19.35 -2.88
CA LYS A 82 14.83 18.58 -2.50
C LYS A 82 14.75 18.05 -1.06
N ALA A 83 13.55 17.61 -0.65
CA ALA A 83 13.34 17.09 0.67
C ALA A 83 14.02 15.71 0.82
N ALA A 84 14.58 15.44 2.00
CA ALA A 84 15.03 14.10 2.34
C ALA A 84 13.80 13.19 2.49
N LEU A 85 13.79 12.08 1.76
CA LEU A 85 12.70 11.12 1.75
C LEU A 85 13.13 9.85 2.47
N VAL A 86 12.29 9.33 3.36
CA VAL A 86 12.48 8.01 3.96
C VAL A 86 11.33 7.12 3.52
N ASN A 87 11.63 6.10 2.72
CA ASN A 87 10.68 5.09 2.32
C ASN A 87 10.71 3.93 3.30
N VAL A 88 9.56 3.56 3.87
CA VAL A 88 9.41 2.47 4.82
C VAL A 88 8.52 1.40 4.18
N GLU A 89 9.14 0.35 3.66
CA GLU A 89 8.48 -0.79 3.02
C GLU A 89 8.15 -1.86 4.08
N LEU A 90 6.87 -2.20 4.22
CA LEU A 90 6.38 -3.10 5.27
C LEU A 90 5.77 -4.38 4.66
N GLY A 91 6.37 -5.54 4.92
CA GLY A 91 5.78 -6.85 4.63
C GLY A 91 5.55 -7.15 3.13
N VAL A 92 6.12 -6.36 2.22
CA VAL A 92 5.97 -6.56 0.78
C VAL A 92 6.77 -7.79 0.36
N GLY A 93 6.11 -8.74 -0.32
CA GLY A 93 6.72 -9.95 -0.86
C GLY A 93 7.13 -9.82 -2.33
N THR A 94 7.45 -10.95 -2.97
CA THR A 94 7.87 -11.03 -4.38
C THR A 94 6.76 -11.43 -5.35
N ALA A 95 5.65 -12.00 -4.86
CA ALA A 95 4.60 -12.56 -5.72
C ALA A 95 3.87 -11.48 -6.55
N VAL A 96 3.61 -10.32 -5.93
CA VAL A 96 3.09 -9.13 -6.60
C VAL A 96 3.97 -7.95 -6.18
N PRO A 97 5.08 -7.69 -6.90
CA PRO A 97 6.16 -6.83 -6.41
C PRO A 97 5.91 -5.34 -6.67
N THR A 98 4.69 -4.89 -6.96
CA THR A 98 4.41 -3.50 -7.37
C THR A 98 4.94 -2.48 -6.37
N VAL A 99 4.64 -2.64 -5.08
CA VAL A 99 5.14 -1.73 -4.03
C VAL A 99 6.67 -1.83 -3.86
N ARG A 100 7.24 -3.01 -4.11
CA ARG A 100 8.68 -3.26 -4.04
C ARG A 100 9.41 -2.52 -5.16
N LEU A 101 8.91 -2.62 -6.39
CA LEU A 101 9.46 -1.93 -7.55
C LEU A 101 9.39 -0.41 -7.35
N GLU A 102 8.24 0.12 -6.94
CA GLU A 102 8.08 1.55 -6.61
C GLU A 102 9.09 2.02 -5.56
N SER A 103 9.32 1.18 -4.54
CA SER A 103 10.27 1.49 -3.47
C SER A 103 11.71 1.54 -3.94
N GLU A 104 12.09 0.58 -4.79
CA GLU A 104 13.43 0.48 -5.38
C GLU A 104 13.67 1.60 -6.40
N GLU A 105 12.69 1.91 -7.25
CA GLU A 105 12.74 3.02 -8.22
C GLU A 105 12.89 4.37 -7.52
N THR A 106 12.08 4.62 -6.47
CA THR A 106 12.18 5.84 -5.67
C THR A 106 13.53 5.97 -4.98
N PHE A 107 14.07 4.87 -4.44
CA PHE A 107 15.38 4.86 -3.79
C PHE A 107 16.53 5.11 -4.77
N MET A 108 16.42 4.58 -5.99
CA MET A 108 17.44 4.73 -7.04
C MET A 108 17.37 6.06 -7.80
N ASP A 109 16.29 6.84 -7.67
CA ASP A 109 16.15 8.13 -8.34
C ASP A 109 17.21 9.14 -7.88
N LYS A 110 18.15 9.47 -8.77
CA LYS A 110 19.28 10.37 -8.50
C LYS A 110 18.87 11.82 -8.22
N ARG A 111 17.64 12.19 -8.58
CA ARG A 111 17.05 13.50 -8.28
C ARG A 111 16.65 13.62 -6.81
N LEU A 112 16.44 12.49 -6.13
CA LEU A 112 16.03 12.43 -4.73
C LEU A 112 17.21 12.14 -3.79
N GLN A 113 17.09 12.61 -2.56
CA GLN A 113 17.84 12.07 -1.43
C GLN A 113 16.90 11.12 -0.68
N ALA A 114 16.78 9.89 -1.20
CA ALA A 114 15.87 8.88 -0.67
C ALA A 114 16.64 7.83 0.15
N HIS A 115 16.10 7.48 1.30
CA HIS A 115 16.50 6.34 2.13
C HIS A 115 15.44 5.24 2.02
N LEU A 116 15.83 3.98 2.14
CA LEU A 116 14.94 2.83 2.10
C LEU A 116 15.11 1.97 3.35
N ILE A 117 14.03 1.76 4.10
CA ILE A 117 13.95 0.81 5.20
C ILE A 117 13.00 -0.30 4.76
N ARG A 118 13.51 -1.51 4.58
CA ARG A 118 12.72 -2.68 4.20
C ARG A 118 12.54 -3.58 5.42
N ILE A 119 11.29 -3.79 5.81
CA ILE A 119 10.91 -4.57 6.98
C ILE A 119 10.09 -5.76 6.52
N ASN A 120 10.60 -6.97 6.75
CA ASN A 120 9.88 -8.19 6.44
C ASN A 120 10.22 -9.30 7.43
N PRO A 121 9.24 -10.05 7.98
CA PRO A 121 9.53 -11.16 8.88
C PRO A 121 10.28 -12.31 8.18
N LEU A 122 10.14 -12.45 6.86
CA LEU A 122 10.91 -13.41 6.07
C LEU A 122 12.22 -12.78 5.63
N ALA A 123 13.34 -13.36 6.08
CA ALA A 123 14.67 -12.79 5.85
C ALA A 123 15.03 -12.69 4.37
N GLU A 124 14.61 -13.64 3.54
CA GLU A 124 14.81 -13.58 2.09
C GLU A 124 14.07 -12.40 1.43
N ASN A 125 12.98 -11.94 2.05
CA ASN A 125 12.17 -10.83 1.57
C ASN A 125 12.59 -9.48 2.17
N SER A 126 13.48 -9.45 3.16
CA SER A 126 14.02 -8.19 3.69
C SER A 126 15.23 -7.68 2.89
N VAL A 127 15.82 -8.53 2.03
CA VAL A 127 17.00 -8.19 1.23
C VAL A 127 16.68 -7.14 0.17
N ILE A 128 17.52 -6.11 0.10
CA ILE A 128 17.58 -5.07 -0.92
C ILE A 128 18.71 -5.43 -1.90
N PRO A 129 18.41 -5.58 -3.20
CA PRO A 129 19.41 -5.97 -4.19
C PRO A 129 20.64 -5.05 -4.22
N ALA A 130 21.82 -5.64 -4.41
CA ALA A 130 23.09 -4.88 -4.43
C ALA A 130 23.17 -3.82 -5.55
N HIS A 131 22.40 -3.97 -6.63
CA HIS A 131 22.32 -2.92 -7.66
C HIS A 131 21.56 -1.69 -7.17
N CYS A 132 20.53 -1.86 -6.34
CA CYS A 132 19.80 -0.77 -5.72
C CYS A 132 20.69 0.07 -4.81
N LYS A 133 21.64 -0.53 -4.09
CA LYS A 133 22.50 0.20 -3.13
C LYS A 133 23.62 1.02 -3.81
N ARG A 134 23.89 0.82 -5.10
CA ARG A 134 25.07 1.40 -5.77
C ARG A 134 24.83 2.84 -6.24
N GLY A 135 25.71 3.73 -5.78
CA GLY A 135 25.74 5.13 -6.23
C GLY A 135 24.53 5.96 -5.79
N ASN A 136 23.77 5.52 -4.79
CA ASN A 136 22.67 6.29 -4.22
C ASN A 136 23.17 7.26 -3.16
N LYS A 137 22.45 8.37 -2.97
CA LYS A 137 22.77 9.41 -1.99
C LYS A 137 22.27 9.09 -0.58
N GLY A 138 21.28 8.21 -0.45
CA GLY A 138 20.73 7.80 0.83
C GLY A 138 21.10 6.35 1.19
N GLU A 139 20.61 5.94 2.34
CA GLU A 139 20.96 4.67 2.97
C GLU A 139 19.85 3.64 2.79
N ALA A 140 20.24 2.37 2.76
CA ALA A 140 19.35 1.22 2.70
C ALA A 140 19.51 0.38 3.98
N VAL A 141 18.40 0.07 4.64
CA VAL A 141 18.35 -0.73 5.87
C VAL A 141 17.42 -1.92 5.64
N GLU A 142 17.93 -3.12 5.94
CA GLU A 142 17.22 -4.39 5.79
C GLU A 142 16.92 -4.94 7.18
N LEU A 143 15.64 -5.14 7.51
CA LEU A 143 15.20 -5.58 8.83
C LEU A 143 14.34 -6.85 8.71
N SER A 144 14.92 -7.97 9.13
CA SER A 144 14.28 -9.30 9.16
C SER A 144 13.48 -9.49 10.45
N LEU A 145 12.47 -8.64 10.66
CA LEU A 145 11.63 -8.60 11.87
C LEU A 145 10.18 -8.32 11.47
N ASP A 146 9.24 -8.56 12.38
CA ASP A 146 7.86 -8.14 12.19
C ASP A 146 7.73 -6.61 12.22
N ALA A 147 6.78 -6.09 11.43
CA ALA A 147 6.61 -4.66 11.26
C ALA A 147 6.25 -3.92 12.56
N LEU A 148 5.46 -4.54 13.44
CA LEU A 148 5.01 -3.90 14.66
C LEU A 148 6.18 -3.68 15.62
N THR A 149 7.00 -4.71 15.83
CA THR A 149 8.21 -4.63 16.66
C THR A 149 9.14 -3.53 16.15
N VAL A 150 9.43 -3.52 14.84
CA VAL A 150 10.33 -2.51 14.27
C VAL A 150 9.78 -1.09 14.42
N LEU A 151 8.51 -0.87 14.12
CA LEU A 151 7.91 0.47 14.23
C LEU A 151 7.87 0.95 15.68
N THR A 152 7.62 0.06 16.64
CA THR A 152 7.69 0.38 18.08
C THR A 152 9.09 0.82 18.49
N LEU A 153 10.12 0.09 18.04
CA LEU A 153 11.52 0.43 18.33
C LEU A 153 11.94 1.76 17.69
N ILE A 154 11.46 2.04 16.48
CA ILE A 154 11.70 3.33 15.81
C ILE A 154 11.07 4.46 16.60
N ASP A 155 9.81 4.30 17.04
CA ASP A 155 9.08 5.30 17.81
C ASP A 155 9.81 5.63 19.12
N GLU A 156 10.18 4.59 19.90
CA GLU A 156 10.97 4.76 21.11
C GLU A 156 12.31 5.49 20.87
N ALA A 157 13.00 5.18 19.77
CA ALA A 157 14.26 5.81 19.42
C ALA A 157 14.09 7.28 19.03
N VAL A 158 13.03 7.59 18.29
CA VAL A 158 12.68 8.97 17.90
C VAL A 158 12.31 9.79 19.13
N GLU A 159 11.52 9.25 20.06
CA GLU A 159 11.18 9.92 21.32
C GLU A 159 12.40 10.17 22.22
N LYS A 160 13.30 9.19 22.35
CA LYS A 160 14.53 9.36 23.13
C LYS A 160 15.42 10.44 22.54
N ARG A 161 15.43 10.59 21.21
CA ARG A 161 16.21 11.61 20.50
C ARG A 161 15.58 12.99 20.57
N SER A 162 14.26 13.11 20.62
CA SER A 162 13.56 14.41 20.71
C SER A 162 13.62 15.04 22.11
N LYS A 163 13.82 14.22 23.15
CA LYS A 163 14.02 14.65 24.54
C LYS A 163 15.46 15.09 24.86
N LYS A 164 16.39 14.95 23.91
CA LYS A 164 17.81 15.28 24.06
C LYS A 164 18.14 16.55 23.29
#